data_AF-A0A009SHT3-F1
#
_entry.id   AF-A0A009SHT3-F1
#
_cell.length_a   1.000
_cell.length_b   1.000
_cell.length_c   1.000
_cell.angle_alpha   90.00
_cell.angle_beta   90.00
_cell.angle_gamma   90.00
#
_symmetry.space_group_name_H-M   'P 1'
#
loop_
_entity.id
_entity.type
_entity.pdbx_description
1 polymer ?
#
loop_
_entity_poly.entity_id
_entity_poly.type
_entity_poly.pdbx_seq_one_letter_code
_entity_poly.pdbx_strand_id
1 'polypeptide(L)'
;MRQKWQDIVQLHGVKAGRNIKSGSATYMWLYRNDQNWLLTFNSGHLSQPQARKNKINWSIRDFSITKELFKVLYRSNDDLACPRMSKSWFLNQLSKGNSISKHLQQLPLSSKFLSAYSEDTMAYQIRRITHAMIRLGYTESSTKDRWRILRLAGLSKERITQEAQIFLNIICEKKTYAH
;
A
#
# COMPACT_ATOMS: atom_id res chain seq x y z
N MET A 1 33.02 -14.58 -40.89
CA MET A 1 31.79 -14.32 -40.12
C MET A 1 31.86 -14.85 -38.69
N ARG A 2 32.40 -16.06 -38.46
CA ARG A 2 32.65 -16.61 -37.11
C ARG A 2 33.43 -15.66 -36.19
N GLN A 3 34.60 -15.16 -36.63
CA GLN A 3 35.42 -14.23 -35.84
C GLN A 3 34.66 -12.98 -35.40
N LYS A 4 33.96 -12.32 -36.33
CA LYS A 4 33.12 -11.14 -36.04
C LYS A 4 32.08 -11.43 -34.95
N TRP A 5 31.50 -12.63 -34.95
CA TRP A 5 30.54 -13.02 -33.91
C TRP A 5 31.23 -13.29 -32.56
N GLN A 6 32.40 -13.93 -32.57
CA GLN A 6 33.19 -14.15 -31.36
C GLN A 6 33.57 -12.83 -30.70
N ASP A 7 34.05 -11.86 -31.47
CA ASP A 7 34.44 -10.53 -30.97
C ASP A 7 33.23 -9.81 -30.32
N ILE A 8 32.05 -9.91 -30.95
CA ILE A 8 30.80 -9.33 -30.42
C ILE A 8 30.36 -10.01 -29.12
N VAL A 9 30.46 -11.34 -29.06
CA VAL A 9 30.12 -12.11 -27.86
C VAL A 9 31.12 -11.83 -26.72
N GLN A 10 32.39 -11.63 -27.03
CA GLN A 10 33.41 -11.26 -26.04
C GLN A 10 33.16 -9.88 -25.44
N LEU A 11 32.74 -8.91 -26.25
CA LEU A 11 32.49 -7.54 -25.82
C LEU A 11 31.14 -7.34 -25.11
N HIS A 12 30.08 -8.03 -25.56
CA HIS A 12 28.71 -7.74 -25.14
C HIS A 12 27.94 -8.95 -24.60
N GLY A 13 28.49 -10.16 -24.73
CA GLY A 13 27.78 -11.40 -24.46
C GLY A 13 26.74 -11.74 -25.53
N VAL A 14 26.35 -13.02 -25.59
CA VAL A 14 25.43 -13.56 -26.62
C VAL A 14 24.09 -12.80 -26.65
N LYS A 15 23.51 -12.48 -25.49
CA LYS A 15 22.18 -11.85 -25.43
C LYS A 15 22.18 -10.41 -25.94
N ALA A 16 23.12 -9.58 -25.48
CA ALA A 16 23.17 -8.19 -25.92
C ALA A 16 23.76 -8.06 -27.33
N GLY A 17 24.74 -8.91 -27.69
CA GLY A 17 25.34 -8.94 -29.02
C GLY A 17 24.34 -9.14 -30.16
N ARG A 18 23.29 -9.95 -29.96
CA ARG A 18 22.21 -10.14 -30.96
C ARG A 18 21.40 -8.86 -31.26
N ASN A 19 21.35 -7.92 -30.32
CA ASN A 19 20.54 -6.70 -30.42
C ASN A 19 21.33 -5.52 -31.00
N ILE A 20 22.64 -5.67 -31.22
CA ILE A 20 23.47 -4.65 -31.85
C ILE A 20 23.31 -4.76 -33.37
N LYS A 21 23.23 -3.65 -34.09
CA LYS A 21 22.99 -3.63 -35.55
C LYS A 21 23.97 -4.53 -36.34
N SER A 22 25.26 -4.48 -36.02
CA SER A 22 26.29 -5.34 -36.63
C SER A 22 26.20 -6.81 -36.18
N GLY A 23 25.80 -7.06 -34.93
CA GLY A 23 25.64 -8.40 -34.38
C GLY A 23 24.40 -9.12 -34.88
N SER A 24 23.28 -8.40 -35.09
CA SER A 24 22.06 -8.95 -35.66
C SER A 24 22.29 -9.51 -37.08
N ALA A 25 22.92 -8.72 -37.95
CA ALA A 25 23.28 -9.14 -39.30
C ALA A 25 24.26 -10.34 -39.31
N THR A 26 25.28 -10.29 -38.44
CA THR A 26 26.28 -11.37 -38.34
C THR A 26 25.64 -12.66 -37.81
N TYR A 27 24.77 -12.56 -36.81
CA TYR A 27 24.01 -13.66 -36.26
C TYR A 27 23.07 -14.28 -37.30
N MET A 28 22.28 -13.47 -38.01
CA MET A 28 21.36 -13.97 -39.04
C MET A 28 22.09 -14.70 -40.17
N TRP A 29 23.25 -14.19 -40.59
CA TRP A 29 24.06 -14.84 -41.61
C TRP A 29 24.59 -16.20 -41.12
N LEU A 30 25.16 -16.25 -39.91
CA LEU A 30 25.67 -17.50 -39.32
C LEU A 30 24.56 -18.50 -39.02
N TYR A 31 23.39 -18.03 -38.62
CA TYR A 31 22.24 -18.89 -38.38
C TYR A 31 21.77 -19.60 -39.66
N ARG A 32 21.88 -18.95 -40.82
CA ARG A 32 21.47 -19.53 -42.11
C ARG A 32 22.55 -20.41 -42.76
N ASN A 33 23.82 -20.06 -42.58
CA ASN A 33 24.93 -20.68 -43.32
C ASN A 33 25.79 -21.61 -42.44
N ASP A 34 25.67 -21.52 -41.12
CA ASP A 34 26.61 -22.16 -40.18
C ASP A 34 25.98 -22.36 -38.78
N GLN A 35 24.76 -22.90 -38.79
CA GLN A 35 23.89 -22.95 -37.62
C GLN A 35 24.48 -23.79 -36.48
N ASN A 36 25.05 -24.95 -36.80
CA ASN A 36 25.59 -25.88 -35.82
C ASN A 36 26.73 -25.25 -35.03
N TRP A 37 27.64 -24.55 -35.71
CA TRP A 37 28.72 -23.83 -35.04
C TRP A 37 28.18 -22.72 -34.14
N LEU A 38 27.22 -21.93 -34.63
CA LEU A 38 26.64 -20.80 -33.90
C LEU A 38 25.94 -21.24 -32.60
N LEU A 39 25.14 -22.32 -32.66
CA LEU A 39 24.41 -22.82 -31.50
C LEU A 39 25.35 -23.43 -30.45
N THR A 40 26.34 -24.22 -30.89
CA THR A 40 27.35 -24.79 -30.00
C THR A 40 28.23 -23.72 -29.36
N PHE A 41 28.62 -22.69 -30.12
CA PHE A 41 29.38 -21.57 -29.57
C PHE A 41 28.57 -20.78 -28.55
N ASN A 42 27.31 -20.45 -28.86
CA ASN A 42 26.45 -19.66 -27.99
C ASN A 42 26.09 -20.39 -26.69
N SER A 43 25.89 -21.72 -26.72
CA SER A 43 25.58 -22.51 -25.52
C SER A 43 26.71 -22.48 -24.50
N GLY A 44 27.98 -22.49 -24.96
CA GLY A 44 29.16 -22.33 -24.10
C GLY A 44 29.39 -20.91 -23.57
N HIS A 45 28.72 -19.90 -24.14
CA HIS A 45 28.89 -18.48 -23.79
C HIS A 45 27.60 -17.82 -23.28
N LEU A 46 26.64 -18.63 -22.80
CA LEU A 46 25.50 -18.10 -22.06
C LEU A 46 26.02 -17.44 -20.79
N SER A 47 25.90 -16.11 -20.70
CA SER A 47 26.16 -15.41 -19.45
C SER A 47 25.30 -16.04 -18.35
N GLN A 48 25.93 -16.46 -17.25
CA GLN A 48 25.17 -16.94 -16.11
C GLN A 48 24.13 -15.87 -15.72
N PRO A 49 22.90 -16.27 -15.36
CA PRO A 49 21.92 -15.32 -14.87
C PRO A 49 22.57 -14.52 -13.75
N GLN A 50 22.75 -13.22 -13.96
CA GLN A 50 23.30 -12.35 -12.93
C GLN A 50 22.39 -12.52 -11.71
N ALA A 51 22.91 -13.13 -10.64
CA ALA A 51 22.12 -13.39 -9.44
C ALA A 51 21.47 -12.07 -9.04
N ARG A 52 20.13 -12.02 -8.99
CA ARG A 52 19.39 -10.79 -8.69
C ARG A 52 19.91 -10.24 -7.37
N LYS A 53 20.71 -9.17 -7.43
CA LYS A 53 21.36 -8.54 -6.26
C LYS A 53 20.39 -7.91 -5.26
N ASN A 54 19.10 -7.93 -5.51
CA ASN A 54 18.10 -7.28 -4.66
C ASN A 54 17.50 -8.27 -3.66
N LYS A 55 18.32 -8.80 -2.75
CA LYS A 55 17.80 -9.45 -1.54
C LYS A 55 17.27 -8.32 -0.65
N ILE A 56 15.97 -8.03 -0.76
CA ILE A 56 15.30 -7.04 0.07
C ILE A 56 15.47 -7.47 1.53
N ASN A 57 16.07 -6.62 2.36
CA ASN A 57 16.07 -6.84 3.80
C ASN A 57 14.68 -6.48 4.34
N TRP A 58 13.86 -7.52 4.54
CA TRP A 58 12.48 -7.36 5.00
C TRP A 58 12.38 -6.73 6.38
N SER A 59 13.30 -7.03 7.30
CA SER A 59 13.28 -6.46 8.66
C SER A 59 13.49 -4.94 8.66
N ILE A 60 14.53 -4.45 7.97
CA ILE A 60 14.79 -3.01 7.85
C ILE A 60 13.63 -2.31 7.14
N ARG A 61 13.10 -2.94 6.09
CA ARG A 61 11.97 -2.40 5.34
C ARG A 61 10.71 -2.30 6.20
N ASP A 62 10.40 -3.33 6.97
CA ASP A 62 9.24 -3.38 7.87
C ASP A 62 9.33 -2.32 8.96
N PHE A 63 10.51 -2.17 9.58
CA PHE A 63 10.74 -1.11 10.55
C PHE A 63 10.53 0.29 9.94
N SER A 64 11.10 0.54 8.76
CA SER A 64 10.93 1.82 8.07
C SER A 64 9.47 2.11 7.72
N ILE A 65 8.73 1.11 7.23
CA ILE A 65 7.30 1.27 6.89
C ILE A 65 6.49 1.55 8.15
N THR A 66 6.74 0.79 9.23
CA THR A 66 6.05 0.97 10.51
C THR A 66 6.26 2.38 11.05
N LYS A 67 7.49 2.91 10.95
CA LYS A 67 7.79 4.29 11.36
C LYS A 67 6.99 5.33 10.56
N GLU A 68 6.87 5.15 9.23
CA GLU A 68 6.05 6.04 8.41
C GLU A 68 4.56 5.93 8.74
N LEU A 69 4.07 4.72 9.03
CA LEU A 69 2.69 4.50 9.46
C LEU A 69 2.37 5.25 10.78
N PHE A 70 3.26 5.23 11.77
CA PHE A 70 3.10 6.03 12.99
C PHE A 70 3.10 7.53 12.71
N LYS A 71 3.95 8.03 11.80
CA LYS A 71 3.91 9.45 11.41
C LYS A 71 2.57 9.83 10.80
N VAL A 72 1.99 8.97 9.96
CA VAL A 72 0.66 9.17 9.37
C VAL A 72 -0.40 9.21 10.47
N LEU A 73 -0.38 8.25 11.40
CA LEU A 73 -1.30 8.20 12.55
C LEU A 73 -1.27 9.51 13.35
N TYR A 74 -0.09 9.92 13.81
CA TYR A 74 0.03 11.12 14.65
C TYR A 74 -0.38 12.41 13.94
N ARG A 75 -0.08 12.54 12.64
CA ARG A 75 -0.52 13.71 11.85
C ARG A 75 -2.03 13.77 11.64
N SER A 76 -2.72 12.64 11.76
CA SER A 76 -4.16 12.53 11.48
C SER A 76 -5.00 12.49 12.75
N ASN A 77 -4.38 12.31 13.91
CA ASN A 77 -5.05 12.11 15.18
C ASN A 77 -5.89 13.34 15.61
N ASP A 78 -5.44 14.55 15.24
CA ASP A 78 -6.13 15.79 15.60
C ASP A 78 -7.27 16.15 14.63
N ASP A 79 -7.31 15.51 13.46
CA ASP A 79 -8.34 15.75 12.45
C ASP A 79 -9.51 14.76 12.60
N LEU A 80 -10.48 15.11 13.45
CA LEU A 80 -11.70 14.33 13.61
C LEU A 80 -12.58 14.29 12.35
N ALA A 81 -12.33 15.16 11.36
CA ALA A 81 -13.04 15.18 10.08
C ALA A 81 -12.40 14.27 9.02
N CYS A 82 -11.21 13.74 9.27
CA CYS A 82 -10.49 12.94 8.28
C CYS A 82 -11.30 11.69 7.86
N PRO A 83 -11.09 11.18 6.63
CA PRO A 83 -11.68 9.91 6.19
C PRO A 83 -11.37 8.77 7.16
N ARG A 84 -12.12 7.66 7.05
CA ARG A 84 -11.86 6.48 7.89
C ARG A 84 -10.41 6.03 7.74
N MET A 85 -9.72 5.89 8.86
CA MET A 85 -8.34 5.42 8.92
C MET A 85 -8.29 3.89 8.78
N SER A 86 -8.77 3.36 7.66
CA SER A 86 -8.72 1.93 7.36
C SER A 86 -7.32 1.46 6.96
N LYS A 87 -7.10 0.15 6.91
CA LYS A 87 -5.85 -0.45 6.40
C LYS A 87 -5.46 0.11 5.03
N SER A 88 -6.44 0.18 4.11
CA SER A 88 -6.27 0.75 2.78
C SER A 88 -5.94 2.23 2.81
N TRP A 89 -6.59 3.01 3.66
CA TRP A 89 -6.33 4.44 3.80
C TRP A 89 -4.88 4.69 4.25
N PHE A 90 -4.41 3.97 5.28
CA PHE A 90 -3.02 4.05 5.76
C PHE A 90 -2.01 3.68 4.66
N LEU A 91 -2.25 2.58 3.95
CA LEU A 91 -1.36 2.14 2.86
C LEU A 91 -1.32 3.16 1.72
N ASN A 92 -2.43 3.82 1.41
CA ASN A 92 -2.50 4.86 0.38
C ASN A 92 -1.72 6.14 0.77
N GLN A 93 -1.43 6.36 2.06
CA GLN A 93 -0.57 7.47 2.49
C GLN A 93 0.92 7.21 2.21
N LEU A 94 1.28 5.98 1.82
CA LEU A 94 2.67 5.58 1.56
C LEU A 94 2.97 5.57 0.05
N SER A 95 4.17 6.02 -0.33
CA SER A 95 4.62 6.10 -1.73
C SER A 95 4.54 4.77 -2.53
N LYS A 96 4.58 3.62 -1.84
CA LYS A 96 4.50 2.28 -2.44
C LYS A 96 3.43 1.40 -1.79
N GLY A 97 2.32 2.00 -1.35
CA GLY A 97 1.22 1.32 -0.66
C GLY A 97 0.80 -0.02 -1.28
N ASN A 98 0.54 -0.04 -2.59
CA ASN A 98 0.16 -1.27 -3.32
C ASN A 98 1.21 -2.39 -3.23
N SER A 99 2.50 -2.03 -3.32
CA SER A 99 3.58 -3.00 -3.19
C SER A 99 3.68 -3.51 -1.76
N ILE A 100 3.52 -2.63 -0.76
CA ILE A 100 3.53 -2.98 0.66
C ILE A 100 2.38 -3.94 0.97
N SER A 101 1.16 -3.62 0.50
CA SER A 101 -0.04 -4.46 0.69
C SER A 101 0.18 -5.90 0.23
N LYS A 102 0.82 -6.09 -0.92
CA LYS A 102 1.11 -7.42 -1.49
C LYS A 102 2.12 -8.23 -0.68
N HIS A 103 2.93 -7.56 0.13
CA HIS A 103 4.01 -8.19 0.90
C HIS A 103 3.79 -8.08 2.43
N LEU A 104 2.56 -7.85 2.88
CA LEU A 104 2.28 -7.72 4.32
C LEU A 104 2.65 -8.96 5.13
N GLN A 105 2.63 -10.14 4.51
CA GLN A 105 3.08 -11.38 5.16
C GLN A 105 4.58 -11.34 5.55
N GLN A 106 5.40 -10.58 4.82
CA GLN A 106 6.82 -10.39 5.14
C GLN A 106 7.06 -9.16 6.04
N LEU A 107 6.01 -8.47 6.48
CA LEU A 107 6.06 -7.21 7.22
C LEU A 107 5.24 -7.32 8.54
N PRO A 108 5.66 -8.16 9.50
CA PRO A 108 4.90 -8.42 10.72
C PRO A 108 4.63 -7.18 11.58
N LEU A 109 5.57 -6.23 11.69
CA LEU A 109 5.38 -4.99 12.45
C LEU A 109 4.34 -4.10 11.79
N SER A 110 4.44 -3.90 10.47
CA SER A 110 3.48 -3.13 9.69
C SER A 110 2.09 -3.77 9.72
N SER A 111 2.02 -5.10 9.63
CA SER A 111 0.76 -5.86 9.73
C SER A 111 0.11 -5.71 11.11
N LYS A 112 0.90 -5.78 12.19
CA LYS A 112 0.43 -5.56 13.56
C LYS A 112 -0.06 -4.13 13.74
N PHE A 113 0.68 -3.13 13.26
CA PHE A 113 0.24 -1.73 13.25
C PHE A 113 -1.13 -1.60 12.57
N LEU A 114 -1.27 -2.09 11.33
CA LEU A 114 -2.50 -1.96 10.56
C LEU A 114 -3.68 -2.66 11.23
N SER A 115 -3.44 -3.70 12.01
CA SER A 115 -4.51 -4.40 12.73
C SER A 115 -4.88 -3.72 14.05
N ALA A 116 -3.93 -3.04 14.71
CA ALA A 116 -4.17 -2.35 15.97
C ALA A 116 -4.76 -0.95 15.80
N TYR A 117 -4.35 -0.22 14.75
CA TYR A 117 -4.66 1.21 14.59
C TYR A 117 -5.64 1.51 13.46
N SER A 118 -6.07 0.51 12.67
CA SER A 118 -7.10 0.77 11.66
C SER A 118 -8.46 0.89 12.31
N GLU A 119 -9.20 1.92 11.92
CA GLU A 119 -10.59 2.10 12.33
C GLU A 119 -11.48 1.05 11.64
N ASP A 120 -12.30 0.38 12.45
CA ASP A 120 -13.47 -0.33 11.94
C ASP A 120 -14.60 0.65 11.60
N THR A 121 -15.71 0.12 11.08
CA THR A 121 -16.86 0.96 10.72
C THR A 121 -17.49 1.63 11.94
N MET A 122 -17.55 0.92 13.07
CA MET A 122 -18.19 1.39 14.30
C MET A 122 -17.43 2.58 14.90
N ALA A 123 -16.12 2.44 15.12
CA ALA A 123 -15.26 3.48 15.66
C ALA A 123 -15.27 4.74 14.78
N TYR A 124 -15.24 4.56 13.46
CA TYR A 124 -15.34 5.68 12.52
C TYR A 124 -16.68 6.42 12.62
N GLN A 125 -17.79 5.70 12.77
CA GLN A 125 -19.10 6.32 12.96
C GLN A 125 -19.19 7.08 14.29
N ILE A 126 -18.69 6.49 15.38
CA ILE A 126 -18.60 7.16 16.68
C ILE A 126 -17.76 8.44 16.56
N ARG A 127 -16.59 8.39 15.93
CA ARG A 127 -15.76 9.60 15.71
C ARG A 127 -16.50 10.68 14.93
N ARG A 128 -17.24 10.32 13.87
CA ARG A 128 -18.05 11.29 13.10
C ARG A 128 -19.20 11.88 13.91
N ILE A 129 -19.84 11.09 14.76
CA ILE A 129 -20.86 11.55 15.70
C ILE A 129 -20.24 12.56 16.68
N THR A 130 -19.11 12.23 17.29
CA THR A 130 -18.37 13.12 18.20
C THR A 130 -17.99 14.43 17.51
N HIS A 131 -17.42 14.36 16.30
CA HIS A 131 -17.09 15.53 15.51
C HIS A 131 -18.32 16.42 15.21
N ALA A 132 -19.44 15.80 14.85
CA ALA A 132 -20.69 16.52 14.61
C ALA A 132 -21.19 17.23 15.88
N MET A 133 -21.08 16.60 17.06
CA MET A 133 -21.47 17.23 18.32
C MET A 133 -20.62 18.45 18.65
N ILE A 134 -19.30 18.35 18.47
CA ILE A 134 -18.36 19.45 18.69
C ILE A 134 -18.72 20.62 17.76
N ARG A 135 -18.95 20.35 16.47
CA ARG A 135 -19.32 21.38 15.49
C ARG A 135 -20.67 22.03 15.77
N LEU A 136 -21.60 21.31 16.39
CA LEU A 136 -22.90 21.84 16.81
C LEU A 136 -22.82 22.64 18.12
N GLY A 137 -21.67 22.65 18.80
CA GLY A 137 -21.48 23.36 20.06
C GLY A 137 -22.26 22.74 21.22
N TYR A 138 -22.57 21.44 21.16
CA TYR A 138 -23.29 20.79 22.25
C TYR A 138 -22.41 20.67 23.49
N THR A 139 -22.97 21.08 24.62
CA THR A 139 -22.40 20.91 25.96
C THR A 139 -23.05 19.72 26.66
N GLU A 140 -22.52 19.34 27.83
CA GLU A 140 -23.10 18.25 28.62
C GLU A 140 -24.57 18.50 28.98
N SER A 141 -24.92 19.74 29.32
CA SER A 141 -26.27 20.16 29.73
C SER A 141 -27.24 20.44 28.58
N SER A 142 -26.74 20.65 27.36
CA SER A 142 -27.60 20.90 26.20
C SER A 142 -28.39 19.66 25.79
N THR A 143 -29.67 19.86 25.45
CA THR A 143 -30.49 18.86 24.77
C THR A 143 -29.97 18.66 23.36
N LYS A 144 -29.69 17.41 23.00
CA LYS A 144 -29.00 17.06 21.75
C LYS A 144 -29.99 16.56 20.72
N ASP A 145 -30.11 17.28 19.61
CA ASP A 145 -30.98 16.88 18.50
C ASP A 145 -30.34 15.76 17.69
N ARG A 146 -30.84 14.54 17.91
CA ARG A 146 -30.37 13.32 17.24
C ARG A 146 -30.31 13.45 15.71
N TRP A 147 -31.36 14.01 15.09
CA TRP A 147 -31.43 14.15 13.64
C TRP A 147 -30.36 15.11 13.09
N ARG A 148 -30.02 16.16 13.84
CA ARG A 148 -29.04 17.17 13.45
C ARG A 148 -27.63 16.59 13.53
N ILE A 149 -27.37 15.79 14.55
CA ILE A 149 -26.12 15.03 14.71
C ILE A 149 -25.95 14.06 13.53
N LEU A 150 -26.95 13.23 13.24
CA LEU A 150 -26.88 12.26 12.14
C LEU A 150 -26.64 12.94 10.78
N ARG A 151 -27.36 14.04 10.51
CA ARG A 151 -27.20 14.81 9.27
C ARG A 151 -25.79 15.35 9.12
N LEU A 152 -25.26 16.01 10.15
CA LEU A 152 -23.91 16.58 10.10
C LEU A 152 -22.82 15.51 10.10
N ALA A 153 -23.04 14.41 10.82
CA ALA A 153 -22.18 13.25 10.79
C ALA A 153 -22.25 12.52 9.45
N GLY A 154 -23.22 12.81 8.56
CA GLY A 154 -23.42 12.13 7.28
C GLY A 154 -23.77 10.63 7.44
N LEU A 155 -24.62 10.33 8.43
CA LEU A 155 -25.11 8.99 8.74
C LEU A 155 -26.62 8.91 8.53
N SER A 156 -27.10 7.77 8.04
CA SER A 156 -28.53 7.45 7.93
C SER A 156 -28.90 6.35 8.92
N LYS A 157 -30.21 6.16 9.17
CA LYS A 157 -30.71 5.13 10.09
C LYS A 157 -30.35 3.71 9.63
N GLU A 158 -30.20 3.51 8.32
CA GLU A 158 -29.94 2.21 7.70
C GLU A 158 -28.44 1.87 7.67
N ARG A 159 -27.57 2.89 7.75
CA ARG A 159 -26.12 2.73 7.62
C ARG A 159 -25.37 2.83 8.94
N ILE A 160 -26.03 3.27 10.01
CA ILE A 160 -25.43 3.31 11.36
C ILE A 160 -25.32 1.89 11.92
N THR A 161 -24.18 1.55 12.53
CA THR A 161 -24.02 0.26 13.22
C THR A 161 -24.82 0.26 14.52
N GLN A 162 -25.15 -0.93 15.03
CA GLN A 162 -25.92 -1.07 16.26
C GLN A 162 -25.21 -0.42 17.46
N GLU A 163 -23.89 -0.53 17.55
CA GLU A 163 -23.10 0.03 18.63
C GLU A 163 -23.03 1.57 18.54
N ALA A 164 -22.82 2.12 17.34
CA ALA A 164 -22.85 3.57 17.13
C ALA A 164 -24.25 4.15 17.39
N GLN A 165 -25.30 3.38 17.10
CA GLN A 165 -26.69 3.69 17.39
C GLN A 165 -26.95 3.75 18.91
N ILE A 166 -26.46 2.76 19.67
CA ILE A 166 -26.54 2.73 21.15
C ILE A 166 -25.79 3.94 21.73
N PHE A 167 -24.56 4.19 21.25
CA PHE A 167 -23.76 5.35 21.67
C PHE A 167 -24.52 6.67 21.47
N LEU A 168 -25.13 6.86 20.30
CA LEU A 168 -25.91 8.05 19.99
C LEU A 168 -27.15 8.18 20.90
N ASN A 169 -27.82 7.08 21.21
CA ASN A 169 -28.96 7.08 22.15
C ASN A 169 -28.52 7.52 23.55
N ILE A 170 -27.48 6.91 24.10
CA ILE A 170 -26.96 7.24 25.45
C ILE A 170 -26.64 8.74 25.56
N ILE A 171 -26.03 9.32 24.52
CA ILE A 171 -25.67 10.72 24.52
C ILE A 171 -26.89 11.65 24.41
N CYS A 172 -27.92 11.26 23.65
CA CYS A 172 -29.12 12.07 23.48
C CYS A 172 -30.13 11.91 24.63
N GLU A 173 -30.13 10.77 25.32
CA GLU A 173 -31.12 10.40 26.34
C GLU A 173 -30.78 10.86 27.76
N LYS A 174 -29.67 11.59 27.98
CA LYS A 174 -29.41 12.24 29.29
C LYS A 174 -30.49 13.31 29.59
N LYS A 175 -31.62 12.88 30.15
CA LYS A 175 -32.59 13.68 30.88
C LYS A 175 -32.24 13.64 32.37
N THR A 176 -31.85 14.81 32.89
CA THR A 176 -32.17 15.33 34.24
C THR A 176 -32.36 14.31 35.37
N TYR A 177 -31.30 14.02 36.12
CA TYR A 177 -31.45 13.87 37.58
C TYR A 177 -31.15 15.24 38.19
N ALA A 178 -32.17 16.10 38.18
CA ALA A 178 -32.18 17.26 39.06
C ALA A 178 -32.55 16.73 40.45
N HIS A 179 -31.59 16.80 41.38
CA HIS A 179 -31.87 16.75 42.81
C HIS A 179 -32.42 18.12 43.26
#